data_AF-C6XNE0-F1
#
_entry.id   AF-C6XNE0-F1
#
_cell.length_a   1.000
_cell.length_b   1.000
_cell.length_c   1.000
_cell.angle_alpha   90.00
_cell.angle_beta   90.00
_cell.angle_gamma   90.00
#
_symmetry.space_group_name_H-M   'P 1'
#
loop_
_entity.id
_entity.type
_entity.pdbx_description
1 polymer ?
#
loop_
_entity_poly.entity_id
_entity_poly.type
_entity_poly.pdbx_seq_one_letter_code
_entity_poly.pdbx_strand_id
1 'polypeptide(L)'
;MADIFISYKKEDAGRVVRIVEGLREAGFSVWWDHGIAPGSQWDQTIQKELTEAKMVIAVWSELSISAPWVKEEAGVGKARGKLLPVRIDEVDPPLGFGLIQMANLIDWDGDTNDQHWEHFLAAAKATLSGEPVEGLERPVKRKSVWLKMLPILALIALVVGVGIFVLTKLDSILGVSVDYDNGTSSEYSRKSATPSQAESDLFEKAGQSTLKADYLDYLKIYPQGTFAKKIREEILPFCSYEQRDKWIPIPMPAGQMIRATSDTSVYDLEKQIFTDLEAACSMAQSNFERQVEKLCKNFTSSPNSRNPELTVTHADKCDCQEFNGEWMCFTDSTYACSWETKSFENVEVCK
;
A
#
# COMPACT_ATOMS: atom_id res chain seq x y z
N MET A 1 19.63 -12.18 -24.00
CA MET A 1 18.51 -11.24 -24.01
C MET A 1 17.33 -11.89 -23.39
N ALA A 2 16.73 -11.25 -22.41
CA ALA A 2 15.40 -11.66 -21.97
C ALA A 2 14.32 -11.12 -22.90
N ASP A 3 13.20 -11.83 -22.97
CA ASP A 3 11.99 -11.37 -23.65
C ASP A 3 11.30 -10.27 -22.85
N ILE A 4 11.37 -10.37 -21.52
CA ILE A 4 10.68 -9.50 -20.57
C ILE A 4 11.70 -8.78 -19.69
N PHE A 5 11.60 -7.46 -19.62
CA PHE A 5 12.27 -6.63 -18.64
C PHE A 5 11.29 -6.25 -17.53
N ILE A 6 11.65 -6.46 -16.27
CA ILE A 6 10.81 -6.05 -15.13
C ILE A 6 11.46 -4.86 -14.41
N SER A 7 10.75 -3.73 -14.46
CA SER A 7 11.04 -2.50 -13.73
C SER A 7 10.27 -2.51 -12.41
N TYR A 8 11.00 -2.50 -11.29
CA TYR A 8 10.41 -2.52 -9.96
C TYR A 8 11.32 -1.78 -8.96
N LYS A 9 10.81 -1.54 -7.76
CA LYS A 9 11.61 -0.97 -6.67
C LYS A 9 12.30 -2.11 -5.93
N LYS A 10 13.62 -2.02 -5.71
CA LYS A 10 14.43 -3.10 -5.10
C LYS A 10 13.85 -3.67 -3.80
N GLU A 11 13.24 -2.81 -2.99
CA GLU A 11 12.59 -3.15 -1.72
C GLU A 11 11.37 -4.06 -1.91
N ASP A 12 10.74 -4.08 -3.09
CA ASP A 12 9.66 -4.99 -3.47
C ASP A 12 10.16 -6.34 -4.03
N ALA A 13 11.48 -6.58 -4.09
CA ALA A 13 12.06 -7.78 -4.69
C ALA A 13 11.41 -9.09 -4.19
N GLY A 14 11.13 -9.19 -2.89
CA GLY A 14 10.51 -10.38 -2.30
C GLY A 14 9.08 -10.65 -2.76
N ARG A 15 8.38 -9.65 -3.28
CA ARG A 15 7.05 -9.80 -3.90
C ARG A 15 7.18 -10.05 -5.40
N VAL A 16 8.06 -9.30 -6.06
CA VAL A 16 8.30 -9.37 -7.51
C VAL A 16 8.90 -10.72 -7.92
N VAL A 17 9.68 -11.38 -7.06
CA VAL A 17 10.23 -12.72 -7.35
C VAL A 17 9.14 -13.73 -7.73
N ARG A 18 7.94 -13.64 -7.16
CA ARG A 18 6.83 -14.54 -7.51
C ARG A 18 6.34 -14.32 -8.93
N ILE A 19 6.27 -13.05 -9.35
CA ILE A 19 5.91 -12.68 -10.73
C ILE A 19 6.99 -13.19 -11.69
N VAL A 20 8.26 -13.04 -11.32
CA VAL A 20 9.41 -13.54 -12.10
C VAL A 20 9.33 -15.05 -12.29
N GLU A 21 9.16 -15.81 -11.21
CA GLU A 21 9.09 -17.27 -11.27
C GLU A 21 7.85 -17.75 -12.03
N GLY A 22 6.68 -17.15 -11.79
CA GLY A 22 5.47 -17.48 -12.56
C GLY A 22 5.61 -17.23 -14.06
N LEU A 23 6.28 -16.13 -14.47
CA LEU A 23 6.56 -15.85 -15.88
C LEU A 23 7.56 -16.86 -16.47
N ARG A 24 8.57 -17.28 -15.69
CA ARG A 24 9.53 -18.31 -16.11
C ARG A 24 8.89 -19.67 -16.26
N GLU A 25 8.01 -20.06 -15.34
CA GLU A 25 7.20 -21.28 -15.44
C GLU A 25 6.30 -21.28 -16.68
N ALA A 26 5.81 -20.10 -17.08
CA ALA A 26 5.06 -19.92 -18.33
C ALA A 26 5.95 -19.96 -19.60
N GLY A 27 7.26 -20.13 -19.47
CA GLY A 27 8.20 -20.31 -20.57
C GLY A 27 8.88 -19.02 -21.05
N PHE A 28 8.76 -17.90 -20.33
CA PHE A 28 9.37 -16.64 -20.70
C PHE A 28 10.78 -16.48 -20.14
N SER A 29 11.67 -15.86 -20.92
CA SER A 29 12.92 -15.36 -20.38
C SER A 29 12.70 -13.98 -19.75
N VAL A 30 13.07 -13.85 -18.46
CA VAL A 30 12.80 -12.66 -17.65
C VAL A 30 14.11 -12.09 -17.11
N TRP A 31 14.33 -10.81 -17.38
CA TRP A 31 15.40 -10.00 -16.80
C TRP A 31 14.83 -9.06 -15.73
N TRP A 32 15.49 -9.05 -14.58
CA TRP A 32 15.23 -8.19 -13.43
C TRP A 32 16.55 -8.02 -12.67
N ASP A 33 16.79 -6.86 -12.07
CA ASP A 33 18.10 -6.44 -11.53
C ASP A 33 18.47 -7.05 -10.15
N HIS A 34 17.81 -8.14 -9.76
CA HIS A 34 18.02 -8.77 -8.46
C HIS A 34 19.40 -9.44 -8.38
N GLY A 35 20.27 -8.93 -7.49
CA GLY A 35 21.58 -9.54 -7.20
C GLY A 35 22.76 -9.01 -8.02
N ILE A 36 22.61 -7.89 -8.74
CA ILE A 36 23.75 -7.23 -9.38
C ILE A 36 24.70 -6.67 -8.30
N ALA A 37 25.97 -7.10 -8.33
CA ALA A 37 26.98 -6.68 -7.37
C ALA A 37 27.31 -5.17 -7.51
N PRO A 38 27.52 -4.44 -6.40
CA PRO A 38 28.00 -3.07 -6.46
C PRO A 38 29.35 -3.00 -7.20
N GLY A 39 29.47 -2.14 -8.22
CA GLY A 39 30.72 -1.89 -8.96
C GLY A 39 30.82 -2.44 -10.38
N SER A 40 29.81 -3.15 -10.89
CA SER A 40 29.71 -3.48 -12.32
C SER A 40 29.27 -2.25 -13.15
N GLN A 41 29.49 -2.26 -14.47
CA GLN A 41 28.96 -1.26 -15.41
C GLN A 41 27.43 -1.32 -15.45
N TRP A 42 26.80 -0.73 -14.43
CA TRP A 42 25.38 -0.82 -14.07
C TRP A 42 24.49 -0.26 -15.17
N ASP A 43 24.78 0.95 -15.63
CA ASP A 43 23.86 1.66 -16.53
C ASP A 43 23.81 1.08 -17.95
N GLN A 44 24.94 0.60 -18.47
CA GLN A 44 24.99 0.10 -19.86
C GLN A 44 24.25 -1.22 -20.03
N THR A 45 24.33 -2.12 -19.05
CA THR A 45 23.67 -3.42 -19.12
C THR A 45 22.15 -3.27 -18.98
N ILE A 46 21.69 -2.42 -18.07
CA ILE A 46 20.26 -2.15 -17.86
C ILE A 46 19.67 -1.48 -19.10
N GLN A 47 20.29 -0.43 -19.61
CA GLN A 47 19.81 0.25 -20.81
C GLN A 47 19.76 -0.69 -22.02
N LYS A 48 20.75 -1.58 -22.16
CA LYS A 48 20.79 -2.57 -23.22
C LYS A 48 19.61 -3.55 -23.10
N GLU A 49 19.44 -4.20 -21.94
CA GLU A 49 18.34 -5.15 -21.74
C GLU A 49 16.96 -4.47 -21.82
N LEU A 50 16.82 -3.25 -21.29
CA LEU A 50 15.59 -2.46 -21.44
C LEU A 50 15.27 -2.18 -22.91
N THR A 51 16.26 -1.80 -23.70
CA THR A 51 16.09 -1.46 -25.13
C THR A 51 15.81 -2.70 -25.97
N GLU A 52 16.42 -3.83 -25.63
CA GLU A 52 16.33 -5.08 -26.41
C GLU A 52 15.14 -5.95 -25.99
N ALA A 53 14.61 -5.77 -24.77
CA ALA A 53 13.44 -6.51 -24.29
C ALA A 53 12.23 -6.34 -25.22
N LYS A 54 11.50 -7.44 -25.43
CA LYS A 54 10.28 -7.45 -26.24
C LYS A 54 9.09 -6.86 -25.49
N MET A 55 9.12 -6.92 -24.16
CA MET A 55 8.14 -6.33 -23.26
C MET A 55 8.83 -5.69 -22.06
N VAL A 56 8.26 -4.59 -21.57
CA VAL A 56 8.61 -3.97 -20.29
C VAL A 56 7.43 -4.11 -19.35
N ILE A 57 7.65 -4.72 -18.19
CA ILE A 57 6.66 -4.80 -17.12
C ILE A 57 7.04 -3.78 -16.05
N ALA A 58 6.17 -2.80 -15.82
CA ALA A 58 6.35 -1.85 -14.73
C ALA A 58 5.48 -2.28 -13.55
N VAL A 59 6.12 -2.58 -12.41
CA VAL A 59 5.43 -3.00 -11.19
C VAL A 59 5.20 -1.76 -10.31
N TRP A 60 3.93 -1.39 -10.18
CA TRP A 60 3.45 -0.28 -9.36
C TRP A 60 3.12 -0.74 -7.94
N SER A 61 3.84 -0.16 -7.00
CA SER A 61 3.70 -0.33 -5.55
C SER A 61 3.72 1.04 -4.90
N GLU A 62 3.40 1.13 -3.60
CA GLU A 62 3.56 2.38 -2.83
C GLU A 62 4.98 2.94 -2.95
N LEU A 63 5.98 2.07 -3.10
CA LEU A 63 7.38 2.44 -3.21
C LEU A 63 7.77 2.86 -4.63
N SER A 64 7.22 2.22 -5.66
CA SER A 64 7.66 2.42 -7.04
C SER A 64 6.97 3.59 -7.75
N ILE A 65 5.77 4.01 -7.32
CA ILE A 65 5.07 5.17 -7.90
C ILE A 65 5.87 6.48 -7.78
N SER A 66 6.68 6.60 -6.73
CA SER A 66 7.52 7.77 -6.49
C SER A 66 8.90 7.65 -7.14
N ALA A 67 9.36 6.43 -7.45
CA ALA A 67 10.69 6.14 -7.97
C ALA A 67 10.91 6.70 -9.39
N PRO A 68 11.84 7.66 -9.58
CA PRO A 68 12.10 8.27 -10.89
C PRO A 68 12.56 7.24 -11.93
N TRP A 69 13.44 6.32 -11.52
CA TRP A 69 14.01 5.29 -12.40
C TRP A 69 12.94 4.34 -12.94
N VAL A 70 12.06 3.83 -12.09
CA VAL A 70 10.93 2.96 -12.50
C VAL A 70 10.03 3.69 -13.51
N LYS A 71 9.77 4.98 -13.29
CA LYS A 71 8.99 5.82 -14.21
C LYS A 71 9.69 6.03 -15.54
N GLU A 72 11.01 6.21 -15.53
CA GLU A 72 11.81 6.36 -16.74
C GLU A 72 11.84 5.07 -17.57
N GLU A 73 12.09 3.92 -16.95
CA GLU A 73 12.08 2.61 -17.60
C GLU A 73 10.69 2.26 -18.16
N ALA A 74 9.63 2.49 -17.36
CA ALA A 74 8.25 2.37 -17.82
C ALA A 74 7.96 3.31 -19.01
N GLY A 75 8.53 4.52 -18.99
CA GLY A 75 8.43 5.50 -20.07
C GLY A 75 9.04 5.00 -21.37
N VAL A 76 10.20 4.35 -21.31
CA VAL A 76 10.84 3.69 -22.46
C VAL A 76 9.96 2.56 -23.00
N GLY A 77 9.44 1.69 -22.13
CA GLY A 77 8.51 0.64 -22.51
C GLY A 77 7.25 1.18 -23.19
N LYS A 78 6.69 2.26 -22.63
CA LYS A 78 5.49 2.92 -23.14
C LYS A 78 5.74 3.54 -24.51
N ALA A 79 6.84 4.27 -24.69
CA ALA A 79 7.20 4.91 -25.96
C ALA A 79 7.35 3.88 -27.09
N ARG A 80 7.72 2.64 -26.75
CA ARG A 80 7.85 1.51 -27.68
C ARG A 80 6.55 0.73 -27.89
N GLY A 81 5.45 1.08 -27.21
CA GLY A 81 4.19 0.32 -27.24
C GLY A 81 4.30 -1.09 -26.64
N LYS A 82 5.25 -1.31 -25.73
CA LYS A 82 5.61 -2.61 -25.17
C LYS A 82 5.46 -2.67 -23.65
N LEU A 83 4.76 -1.69 -23.07
CA LEU A 83 4.54 -1.60 -21.63
C LEU A 83 3.33 -2.43 -21.21
N LEU A 84 3.54 -3.34 -20.26
CA LEU A 84 2.48 -4.01 -19.51
C LEU A 84 2.57 -3.58 -18.03
N PRO A 85 1.78 -2.59 -17.60
CA PRO A 85 1.84 -2.13 -16.23
C PRO A 85 1.05 -3.08 -15.31
N VAL A 86 1.58 -3.30 -14.11
CA VAL A 86 1.02 -4.19 -13.08
C VAL A 86 0.99 -3.42 -11.78
N ARG A 87 -0.04 -3.59 -10.96
CA ARG A 87 -0.04 -3.09 -9.57
C ARG A 87 0.00 -4.24 -8.58
N ILE A 88 0.79 -4.07 -7.53
CA ILE A 88 0.86 -4.98 -6.38
C ILE A 88 0.35 -4.31 -5.10
N ASP A 89 0.16 -2.99 -5.09
CA ASP A 89 -0.54 -2.27 -4.01
C ASP A 89 -1.76 -1.52 -4.56
N GLU A 90 -2.64 -1.04 -3.67
CA GLU A 90 -3.75 -0.14 -4.02
C GLU A 90 -3.22 1.26 -4.36
N VAL A 91 -2.56 1.37 -5.51
CA VAL A 91 -1.97 2.61 -6.02
C VAL A 91 -2.52 2.99 -7.38
N ASP A 92 -2.62 4.30 -7.59
CA ASP A 92 -2.91 4.87 -8.89
C ASP A 92 -1.65 4.92 -9.77
N PRO A 93 -1.79 4.74 -11.10
CA PRO A 93 -0.66 4.81 -12.02
C PRO A 93 -0.08 6.23 -12.02
N PRO A 94 1.26 6.40 -12.07
CA PRO A 94 1.85 7.72 -12.13
C PRO A 94 1.40 8.52 -13.35
N LEU A 95 1.55 9.85 -13.28
CA LEU A 95 1.20 10.75 -14.37
C LEU A 95 1.85 10.31 -15.68
N GLY A 96 1.03 10.23 -16.73
CA GLY A 96 1.44 9.73 -18.04
C GLY A 96 1.15 8.25 -18.27
N PHE A 97 0.86 7.45 -17.23
CA PHE A 97 0.54 6.03 -17.39
C PHE A 97 -0.94 5.69 -17.22
N GLY A 98 -1.76 6.62 -16.71
CA GLY A 98 -3.19 6.37 -16.42
C GLY A 98 -4.11 6.10 -17.63
N LEU A 99 -3.61 6.23 -18.86
CA LEU A 99 -4.34 5.83 -20.06
C LEU A 99 -4.12 4.35 -20.44
N ILE A 100 -3.24 3.65 -19.72
CA ILE A 100 -2.91 2.24 -19.95
C ILE A 100 -3.49 1.45 -18.78
N GLN A 101 -4.34 0.47 -19.09
CA GLN A 101 -4.93 -0.39 -18.07
C GLN A 101 -3.83 -1.24 -17.40
N MET A 102 -3.87 -1.29 -16.07
CA MET A 102 -2.94 -2.09 -15.27
C MET A 102 -3.53 -3.47 -14.95
N ALA A 103 -2.69 -4.50 -14.98
CA ALA A 103 -3.03 -5.78 -14.38
C ALA A 103 -3.04 -5.64 -12.85
N ASN A 104 -3.97 -6.33 -12.18
CA ASN A 104 -4.14 -6.27 -10.73
C ASN A 104 -3.60 -7.53 -10.07
N LEU A 105 -2.48 -7.45 -9.35
CA LEU A 105 -1.87 -8.57 -8.63
C LEU A 105 -1.70 -8.26 -7.12
N ILE A 106 -2.56 -7.41 -6.55
CA ILE A 106 -2.48 -6.99 -5.14
C ILE A 106 -2.52 -8.18 -4.17
N ASP A 107 -3.51 -9.06 -4.35
CA ASP A 107 -3.75 -10.22 -3.49
C ASP A 107 -3.16 -11.53 -4.07
N TRP A 108 -2.38 -11.43 -5.15
CA TRP A 108 -1.85 -12.63 -5.79
C TRP A 108 -0.67 -13.18 -4.99
N ASP A 109 -0.80 -14.43 -4.54
CA ASP A 109 0.16 -15.08 -3.65
C ASP A 109 1.15 -16.00 -4.37
N GLY A 110 0.93 -16.27 -5.66
CA GLY A 110 1.69 -17.21 -6.47
C GLY A 110 0.85 -18.31 -7.11
N ASP A 111 -0.46 -18.41 -6.79
CA ASP A 111 -1.34 -19.42 -7.42
C ASP A 111 -1.47 -19.18 -8.93
N THR A 112 -1.03 -20.15 -9.73
CA THR A 112 -1.09 -20.08 -11.19
C THR A 112 -2.49 -20.27 -11.75
N ASN A 113 -3.46 -20.70 -10.94
CA ASN A 113 -4.88 -20.81 -11.29
C ASN A 113 -5.69 -19.55 -10.92
N ASP A 114 -5.04 -18.52 -10.36
CA ASP A 114 -5.71 -17.25 -10.07
C ASP A 114 -6.15 -16.56 -11.37
N GLN A 115 -7.41 -16.09 -11.42
CA GLN A 115 -7.97 -15.48 -12.62
C GLN A 115 -7.24 -14.19 -13.04
N HIS A 116 -6.74 -13.41 -12.09
CA HIS A 116 -5.97 -12.20 -12.38
C HIS A 116 -4.60 -12.56 -12.96
N TRP A 117 -3.99 -13.63 -12.45
CA TRP A 117 -2.75 -14.16 -12.99
C TRP A 117 -2.91 -14.73 -14.41
N GLU A 118 -3.94 -15.53 -14.66
CA GLU A 118 -4.26 -16.03 -16.00
C GLU A 118 -4.46 -14.90 -16.99
N HIS A 119 -5.21 -13.86 -16.59
CA HIS A 119 -5.46 -12.70 -17.44
C HIS A 119 -4.17 -11.90 -17.71
N PHE A 120 -3.33 -11.71 -16.69
CA PHE A 120 -2.02 -11.08 -16.82
C PHE A 120 -1.11 -11.88 -17.77
N LEU A 121 -1.05 -13.20 -17.63
CA LEU A 121 -0.29 -14.08 -18.52
C LEU A 121 -0.81 -14.03 -19.96
N ALA A 122 -2.12 -13.99 -20.16
CA ALA A 122 -2.71 -13.86 -21.48
C ALA A 122 -2.31 -12.52 -22.14
N ALA A 123 -2.37 -11.41 -21.40
CA ALA A 123 -1.92 -10.11 -21.88
C ALA A 123 -0.41 -10.10 -22.20
N ALA A 124 0.39 -10.81 -21.39
CA ALA A 124 1.82 -10.95 -21.65
C ALA A 124 2.09 -11.75 -22.94
N LYS A 125 1.43 -12.90 -23.12
CA LYS A 125 1.52 -13.72 -24.34
C LYS A 125 1.14 -12.95 -25.60
N ALA A 126 0.02 -12.24 -25.57
CA ALA A 126 -0.46 -11.44 -26.69
C ALA A 126 0.52 -10.33 -27.06
N THR A 127 1.04 -9.59 -26.07
CA THR A 127 2.01 -8.52 -26.31
C THR A 127 3.33 -9.06 -26.88
N LEU A 128 3.79 -10.24 -26.47
CA LEU A 128 5.02 -10.87 -26.97
C LEU A 128 4.86 -11.51 -28.36
N SER A 129 3.67 -11.99 -28.70
CA SER A 129 3.33 -12.54 -30.02
C SER A 129 2.90 -11.47 -31.04
N GLY A 130 2.62 -10.24 -30.58
CA GLY A 130 2.08 -9.17 -31.42
C GLY A 130 0.59 -9.35 -31.75
N GLU A 131 -0.11 -10.20 -31.00
CA GLU A 131 -1.54 -10.46 -31.15
C GLU A 131 -2.37 -9.49 -30.28
N PRO A 132 -3.60 -9.14 -30.70
CA PRO A 132 -4.49 -8.30 -29.90
C PRO A 132 -4.88 -9.01 -28.60
N VAL A 133 -4.75 -8.32 -27.46
CA VAL A 133 -5.18 -8.83 -26.14
C VAL A 133 -6.70 -8.92 -26.11
N GLU A 134 -7.24 -10.12 -25.95
CA GLU A 134 -8.66 -10.34 -25.68
C GLU A 134 -8.96 -9.83 -24.26
N GLY A 135 -9.62 -8.67 -24.17
CA GLY A 135 -9.98 -8.07 -22.89
C GLY A 135 -10.95 -8.96 -22.12
N LEU A 136 -10.93 -8.90 -20.78
CA LEU A 136 -11.96 -9.51 -19.94
C LEU A 136 -13.35 -9.11 -20.46
N GLU A 137 -14.04 -10.05 -21.11
CA GLU A 137 -15.47 -9.92 -21.29
C GLU A 137 -16.08 -9.71 -19.91
N ARG A 138 -16.90 -8.65 -19.82
CA ARG A 138 -17.69 -8.19 -18.66
C ARG A 138 -18.02 -9.33 -17.70
N PRO A 139 -18.04 -9.10 -16.36
CA PRO A 139 -18.37 -10.13 -15.39
C PRO A 139 -19.61 -10.88 -15.88
N VAL A 140 -19.48 -12.20 -16.07
CA VAL A 140 -20.58 -13.06 -16.43
C VAL A 140 -21.64 -12.82 -15.36
N LYS A 141 -22.65 -12.00 -15.67
CA LYS A 141 -23.89 -11.97 -14.88
C LYS A 141 -24.36 -13.40 -14.93
N ARG A 142 -24.16 -14.14 -13.83
CA ARG A 142 -24.79 -15.44 -13.60
C ARG A 142 -26.25 -15.21 -13.95
N LYS A 143 -26.69 -15.69 -15.12
CA LYS A 143 -28.08 -15.56 -15.54
C LYS A 143 -28.86 -16.40 -14.55
N SER A 144 -29.38 -15.73 -13.53
CA SER A 144 -30.33 -16.28 -12.58
C SER A 144 -31.52 -16.76 -13.38
N VAL A 145 -31.54 -18.05 -13.69
CA VAL A 145 -32.66 -18.75 -14.33
C VAL A 145 -33.92 -18.62 -13.46
N TRP A 146 -33.76 -18.30 -12.17
CA TRP A 146 -34.84 -18.09 -11.23
C TRP A 146 -35.73 -16.89 -11.56
N LEU A 147 -35.24 -15.86 -12.27
CA LEU A 147 -36.06 -14.72 -12.67
C LEU A 147 -37.05 -15.02 -13.81
N LYS A 148 -36.90 -16.15 -14.52
CA LYS A 148 -37.86 -16.57 -15.58
C LYS A 148 -39.07 -17.34 -15.04
N MET A 149 -39.10 -17.71 -13.76
CA MET A 149 -40.22 -18.42 -13.13
C MET A 149 -41.25 -17.48 -12.46
N LEU A 150 -40.91 -16.22 -12.24
CA LEU A 150 -41.79 -15.22 -11.63
C LEU A 150 -43.08 -14.92 -12.42
N PRO A 151 -43.11 -14.83 -13.77
CA PRO A 151 -44.38 -14.60 -14.47
C PRO A 151 -45.30 -15.84 -14.43
N ILE A 152 -44.75 -17.05 -14.29
CA ILE A 152 -45.53 -18.30 -14.24
C ILE A 152 -46.16 -18.47 -12.84
N LEU A 153 -45.39 -18.18 -11.78
CA LEU A 153 -45.91 -18.18 -10.40
C LEU A 153 -46.95 -17.07 -10.15
N ALA A 154 -46.75 -15.88 -10.75
CA ALA A 154 -47.74 -14.80 -10.68
C ALA A 154 -49.06 -15.17 -11.39
N LEU A 155 -49.01 -15.87 -12.53
CA LEU A 155 -50.20 -16.30 -13.25
C LEU A 155 -50.97 -17.38 -12.48
N ILE A 156 -50.28 -18.33 -11.85
CA ILE A 156 -50.90 -19.36 -10.99
C ILE A 156 -51.53 -18.71 -9.74
N ALA A 157 -50.84 -17.77 -9.10
CA ALA A 157 -51.38 -17.02 -7.96
C ALA A 157 -52.61 -16.17 -8.34
N LEU A 158 -52.66 -15.62 -9.56
CA LEU A 158 -53.80 -14.85 -10.05
C LEU A 158 -55.01 -15.74 -10.35
N VAL A 159 -54.83 -16.92 -10.94
CA VAL A 159 -55.93 -17.87 -11.17
C VAL A 159 -56.49 -18.42 -9.84
N VAL A 160 -55.62 -18.75 -8.89
CA VAL A 160 -56.04 -19.18 -7.54
C VAL A 160 -56.70 -18.04 -6.77
N GLY A 161 -56.16 -16.83 -6.86
CA GLY A 161 -56.71 -15.63 -6.22
C GLY A 161 -58.09 -15.23 -6.77
N VAL A 162 -58.31 -15.32 -8.09
CA VAL A 162 -59.62 -15.08 -8.71
C VAL A 162 -60.62 -16.17 -8.33
N GLY A 163 -60.20 -17.44 -8.23
CA GLY A 163 -61.06 -18.52 -7.74
C GLY A 163 -61.52 -18.32 -6.29
N ILE A 164 -60.63 -17.87 -5.41
CA ILE A 164 -60.95 -17.56 -4.00
C ILE A 164 -61.80 -16.28 -3.89
N PHE A 165 -61.58 -15.27 -4.74
CA PHE A 165 -62.38 -14.04 -4.76
C PHE A 165 -63.82 -14.28 -5.22
N VAL A 166 -64.03 -15.12 -6.23
CA VAL A 166 -65.38 -15.50 -6.70
C VAL A 166 -66.14 -16.35 -5.65
N LEU A 167 -65.42 -17.15 -4.85
CA LEU A 167 -66.02 -17.94 -3.76
C LEU A 167 -66.35 -17.14 -2.50
N THR A 168 -65.74 -15.96 -2.30
CA THR A 168 -65.91 -15.12 -1.09
C THR A 168 -66.84 -13.92 -1.27
N LYS A 169 -67.35 -13.69 -2.49
CA LYS A 169 -68.22 -12.55 -2.83
C LYS A 169 -69.60 -12.96 -3.39
N LEU A 170 -70.19 -14.02 -2.84
CA LEU A 170 -71.62 -14.36 -3.09
C LEU A 170 -72.56 -14.05 -1.93
N ASP A 171 -72.05 -13.56 -0.80
CA ASP A 171 -72.88 -12.98 0.26
C ASP A 171 -72.45 -11.53 0.51
N SER A 172 -73.43 -10.64 0.67
CA SER A 172 -73.29 -9.19 0.96
C SER A 172 -73.30 -8.27 -0.26
N ILE A 173 -74.38 -8.36 -1.05
CA ILE A 173 -75.02 -7.19 -1.64
C ILE A 173 -75.80 -6.52 -0.50
N LEU A 174 -75.40 -5.31 -0.09
CA LEU A 174 -76.26 -4.23 0.40
C LEU A 174 -75.36 -3.00 0.66
N GLY A 175 -75.73 -1.89 0.02
CA GLY A 175 -74.91 -0.70 -0.08
C GLY A 175 -74.78 0.11 1.21
N VAL A 176 -73.82 1.03 1.20
CA VAL A 176 -73.83 2.31 1.91
C VAL A 176 -72.84 3.21 1.17
N SER A 177 -73.31 4.39 0.76
CA SER A 177 -72.53 5.51 0.24
C SER A 177 -72.00 6.35 1.39
N VAL A 178 -70.74 6.82 1.32
CA VAL A 178 -70.34 8.11 1.91
C VAL A 178 -69.22 8.71 1.06
N ASP A 179 -69.48 9.92 0.58
CA ASP A 179 -68.55 10.85 -0.05
C ASP A 179 -67.80 11.63 1.04
N TYR A 180 -66.49 11.88 0.90
CA TYR A 180 -65.85 13.01 1.58
C TYR A 180 -64.65 13.54 0.79
N ASP A 181 -64.77 14.85 0.60
CA ASP A 181 -63.96 15.77 -0.17
C ASP A 181 -62.64 16.19 0.53
N ASN A 182 -61.82 16.88 -0.26
CA ASN A 182 -60.74 17.81 0.07
C ASN A 182 -59.31 17.30 0.27
N GLY A 183 -58.47 17.79 -0.64
CA GLY A 183 -57.04 17.56 -0.69
C GLY A 183 -56.26 18.25 0.41
N THR A 184 -54.97 17.93 0.43
CA THR A 184 -53.90 18.80 0.93
C THR A 184 -52.58 18.25 0.41
N SER A 185 -51.88 19.08 -0.36
CA SER A 185 -50.45 18.96 -0.61
C SER A 185 -49.71 19.04 0.74
N SER A 186 -49.09 17.94 1.17
CA SER A 186 -48.21 17.98 2.34
C SER A 186 -46.87 18.61 1.96
N GLU A 187 -46.79 19.93 2.09
CA GLU A 187 -45.55 20.63 2.40
C GLU A 187 -44.99 20.04 3.70
N TYR A 188 -44.04 19.12 3.58
CA TYR A 188 -43.29 18.62 4.73
C TYR A 188 -42.46 19.78 5.29
N SER A 189 -42.93 20.30 6.43
CA SER A 189 -42.28 21.28 7.29
C SER A 189 -40.78 20.98 7.45
N ARG A 190 -39.95 21.79 6.81
CA ARG A 190 -38.50 21.87 7.06
C ARG A 190 -38.29 22.68 8.34
N LYS A 191 -38.56 22.09 9.51
CA LYS A 191 -38.13 22.66 10.79
C LYS A 191 -36.61 22.66 10.81
N SER A 192 -36.00 23.84 10.84
CA SER A 192 -34.58 24.00 11.19
C SER A 192 -34.38 23.46 12.60
N ALA A 193 -33.89 22.22 12.71
CA ALA A 193 -33.49 21.67 13.99
C ALA A 193 -32.27 22.49 14.47
N THR A 194 -32.37 23.07 15.66
CA THR A 194 -31.21 23.66 16.32
C THR A 194 -30.20 22.54 16.57
N PRO A 195 -28.93 22.70 16.16
CA PRO A 195 -27.95 21.63 16.31
C PRO A 195 -27.71 21.35 17.80
N SER A 196 -27.49 20.08 18.12
CA SER A 196 -27.07 19.71 19.49
C SER A 196 -25.67 20.28 19.78
N GLN A 197 -25.30 20.41 21.06
CA GLN A 197 -23.95 20.88 21.42
C GLN A 197 -22.87 19.95 20.84
N ALA A 198 -23.05 18.63 20.98
CA ALA A 198 -22.12 17.64 20.44
C ALA A 198 -21.97 17.71 18.91
N GLU A 199 -23.05 18.05 18.19
CA GLU A 199 -23.01 18.24 16.74
C GLU A 199 -22.24 19.52 16.36
N SER A 200 -22.48 20.61 17.09
CA SER A 200 -21.78 21.88 16.87
C SER A 200 -20.29 21.75 17.16
N ASP A 201 -19.92 21.10 18.27
CA ASP A 201 -18.53 20.86 18.67
C ASP A 201 -17.80 20.00 17.61
N LEU A 202 -18.47 18.97 17.09
CA LEU A 202 -17.89 18.10 16.07
C LEU A 202 -17.69 18.83 14.73
N PHE A 203 -18.65 19.70 14.35
CA PHE A 203 -18.51 20.53 13.15
C PHE A 203 -17.39 21.56 13.31
N GLU A 204 -17.26 22.19 14.48
CA GLU A 204 -16.18 23.14 14.77
C GLU A 204 -14.81 22.44 14.72
N LYS A 205 -14.72 21.25 15.34
CA LYS A 205 -13.49 20.43 15.28
C LYS A 205 -13.09 20.08 13.85
N ALA A 206 -14.04 19.68 13.01
CA ALA A 206 -13.78 19.41 11.59
C ALA A 206 -13.34 20.66 10.83
N GLY A 207 -13.90 21.83 11.17
CA GLY A 207 -13.46 23.13 10.65
C GLY A 207 -12.04 23.51 11.06
N GLN A 208 -11.63 23.18 12.28
CA GLN A 208 -10.28 23.46 12.78
C GLN A 208 -9.23 22.54 12.13
N SER A 209 -9.54 21.26 11.92
CA SER A 209 -8.61 20.33 11.29
C SER A 209 -8.53 20.53 9.77
N THR A 210 -9.61 21.03 9.16
CA THR A 210 -9.83 21.16 7.70
C THR A 210 -9.74 19.84 6.95
N LEU A 211 -9.67 18.70 7.63
CA LEU A 211 -9.51 17.39 6.99
C LEU A 211 -10.85 16.90 6.44
N LYS A 212 -10.85 16.41 5.19
CA LYS A 212 -12.05 15.80 4.59
C LYS A 212 -12.56 14.63 5.43
N ALA A 213 -11.66 13.84 6.01
CA ALA A 213 -12.00 12.72 6.88
C ALA A 213 -12.91 13.14 8.04
N ASP A 214 -12.64 14.27 8.67
CA ASP A 214 -13.41 14.75 9.82
C ASP A 214 -14.82 15.22 9.41
N TYR A 215 -14.94 15.84 8.23
CA TYR A 215 -16.24 16.17 7.64
C TYR A 215 -17.05 14.92 7.27
N LEU A 216 -16.38 13.87 6.75
CA LEU A 216 -17.03 12.60 6.47
C LEU A 216 -17.47 11.89 7.76
N ASP A 217 -16.67 11.95 8.82
CA ASP A 217 -17.03 11.40 10.12
C ASP A 217 -18.21 12.15 10.76
N TYR A 218 -18.27 13.48 10.62
CA TYR A 218 -19.48 14.23 10.96
C TYR A 218 -20.69 13.70 10.19
N LEU A 219 -20.59 13.49 8.86
CA LEU A 219 -21.72 13.00 8.05
C LEU A 219 -22.14 11.56 8.38
N LYS A 220 -21.22 10.73 8.89
CA LYS A 220 -21.55 9.39 9.39
C LYS A 220 -22.36 9.46 10.68
N ILE A 221 -21.98 10.35 11.60
CA ILE A 221 -22.63 10.48 12.91
C ILE A 221 -23.96 11.26 12.78
N TYR A 222 -23.97 12.33 11.99
CA TYR A 222 -25.12 13.22 11.78
C TYR A 222 -25.49 13.33 10.28
N PRO A 223 -26.00 12.25 9.65
CA PRO A 223 -26.30 12.24 8.22
C PRO A 223 -27.40 13.24 7.83
N GLN A 224 -28.33 13.52 8.74
CA GLN A 224 -29.39 14.52 8.58
C GLN A 224 -29.20 15.71 9.54
N GLY A 225 -27.96 15.92 10.01
CA GLY A 225 -27.61 17.04 10.89
C GLY A 225 -27.80 18.39 10.22
N THR A 226 -27.86 19.43 11.04
CA THR A 226 -28.06 20.83 10.62
C THR A 226 -26.97 21.31 9.67
N PHE A 227 -25.72 20.87 9.86
CA PHE A 227 -24.59 21.22 8.98
C PHE A 227 -24.38 20.23 7.83
N ALA A 228 -25.11 19.12 7.78
CA ALA A 228 -24.87 18.05 6.80
C ALA A 228 -25.07 18.53 5.35
N LYS A 229 -26.04 19.42 5.11
CA LYS A 229 -26.24 20.03 3.79
C LYS A 229 -25.05 20.92 3.41
N LYS A 230 -24.64 21.82 4.32
CA LYS A 230 -23.50 22.71 4.11
C LYS A 230 -22.22 21.92 3.79
N ILE A 231 -21.96 20.84 4.51
CA ILE A 231 -20.79 20.00 4.27
C ILE A 231 -20.83 19.38 2.86
N ARG A 232 -21.96 18.80 2.44
CA ARG A 232 -22.07 18.12 1.13
C ARG A 232 -22.01 19.07 -0.05
N GLU A 233 -22.62 20.24 0.07
CA GLU A 233 -22.83 21.15 -1.07
C GLU A 233 -21.80 22.28 -1.13
N GLU A 234 -21.27 22.72 0.02
CA GLU A 234 -20.40 23.91 0.09
C GLU A 234 -18.96 23.60 0.54
N ILE A 235 -18.69 22.45 1.18
CA ILE A 235 -17.35 22.15 1.73
C ILE A 235 -16.69 21.01 0.93
N LEU A 236 -17.32 19.85 0.87
CA LEU A 236 -16.76 18.66 0.21
C LEU A 236 -16.39 18.85 -1.27
N PRO A 237 -17.15 19.62 -2.08
CA PRO A 237 -16.78 19.86 -3.48
C PRO A 237 -15.51 20.73 -3.65
N PHE A 238 -15.11 21.49 -2.62
CA PHE A 238 -13.94 22.37 -2.66
C PHE A 238 -12.71 21.78 -1.98
N CYS A 239 -12.74 20.49 -1.63
CA CYS A 239 -11.56 19.83 -1.08
C CYS A 239 -10.45 19.73 -2.13
N SER A 240 -9.21 19.85 -1.68
CA SER A 240 -8.00 19.74 -2.49
C SER A 240 -6.96 18.89 -1.77
N TYR A 241 -5.98 18.38 -2.51
CA TYR A 241 -4.84 17.69 -1.91
C TYR A 241 -3.83 18.70 -1.40
N GLU A 242 -3.42 18.53 -0.14
CA GLU A 242 -2.33 19.25 0.48
C GLU A 242 -1.25 18.23 0.89
N GLN A 243 -0.01 18.48 0.48
CA GLN A 243 1.12 17.63 0.85
C GLN A 243 1.60 18.05 2.24
N ARG A 244 1.57 17.12 3.19
CA ARG A 244 2.05 17.35 4.57
C ARG A 244 3.25 16.47 4.89
N ASP A 245 4.10 17.00 5.74
CA ASP A 245 5.25 16.28 6.27
C ASP A 245 4.76 15.15 7.18
N LYS A 246 5.19 13.92 6.88
CA LYS A 246 4.93 12.74 7.71
C LYS A 246 6.25 12.16 8.16
N TRP A 247 6.39 11.92 9.46
CA TRP A 247 7.56 11.24 10.01
C TRP A 247 7.25 9.76 10.19
N ILE A 248 8.02 8.91 9.53
CA ILE A 248 7.79 7.46 9.52
C ILE A 248 8.97 6.78 10.22
N PRO A 249 8.73 5.91 11.22
CA PRO A 249 9.79 5.15 11.86
C PRO A 249 10.36 4.11 10.90
N ILE A 250 11.68 4.10 10.75
CA ILE A 250 12.44 3.07 10.04
C ILE A 250 13.14 2.21 11.09
N PRO A 251 12.73 0.95 11.28
CA PRO A 251 13.49 0.01 12.09
C PRO A 251 14.64 -0.58 11.26
N MET A 252 15.88 -0.58 11.80
CA MET A 252 16.86 -1.53 11.29
C MET A 252 16.53 -2.96 11.76
N PRO A 253 16.98 -3.98 11.01
CA PRO A 253 16.91 -5.36 11.46
C PRO A 253 17.51 -5.49 12.87
N ALA A 254 16.76 -6.09 13.79
CA ALA A 254 17.25 -6.36 15.14
C ALA A 254 18.42 -7.36 15.10
N GLY A 255 19.34 -7.22 16.05
CA GLY A 255 20.42 -8.20 16.24
C GLY A 255 21.59 -8.06 15.27
N GLN A 256 21.85 -6.85 14.74
CA GLN A 256 23.08 -6.62 13.96
C GLN A 256 24.29 -6.81 14.88
N MET A 257 25.23 -7.66 14.48
CA MET A 257 26.41 -7.99 15.27
C MET A 257 27.62 -7.22 14.75
N ILE A 258 28.39 -6.63 15.66
CA ILE A 258 29.69 -6.03 15.35
C ILE A 258 30.69 -6.53 16.40
N ARG A 259 31.87 -6.93 15.92
CA ARG A 259 33.00 -7.26 16.79
C ARG A 259 33.75 -6.00 17.19
N ALA A 260 33.88 -5.74 18.49
CA ALA A 260 34.72 -4.67 19.02
C ALA A 260 35.88 -5.24 19.84
N THR A 261 36.95 -4.46 19.97
CA THR A 261 38.17 -4.81 20.70
C THR A 261 38.42 -3.89 21.88
N SER A 262 39.11 -4.41 22.91
CA SER A 262 39.66 -3.63 24.01
C SER A 262 40.82 -2.73 23.59
N ASP A 263 41.43 -2.97 22.41
CA ASP A 263 42.50 -2.13 21.86
C ASP A 263 41.98 -0.75 21.47
N THR A 264 42.40 0.27 22.22
CA THR A 264 42.02 1.67 22.02
C THR A 264 42.73 2.31 20.83
N SER A 265 43.87 1.78 20.39
CA SER A 265 44.64 2.33 19.28
C SER A 265 43.90 2.25 17.94
N VAL A 266 42.96 1.31 17.81
CA VAL A 266 42.06 1.16 16.65
C VAL A 266 41.15 2.38 16.47
N TYR A 267 40.94 3.19 17.52
CA TYR A 267 40.07 4.38 17.49
C TYR A 267 40.85 5.69 17.55
N ASP A 268 42.13 5.69 17.13
CA ASP A 268 43.03 6.85 17.21
C ASP A 268 43.20 7.42 18.63
N LEU A 269 43.01 6.57 19.65
CA LEU A 269 43.25 6.90 21.05
C LEU A 269 44.61 6.36 21.51
N GLU A 270 45.15 6.93 22.60
CA GLU A 270 46.35 6.38 23.23
C GLU A 270 46.13 4.90 23.59
N LYS A 271 47.12 4.07 23.27
CA LYS A 271 47.07 2.63 23.53
C LYS A 271 46.98 2.41 25.04
N GLN A 272 45.87 1.86 25.50
CA GLN A 272 45.68 1.44 26.88
C GLN A 272 46.01 -0.03 27.02
N ILE A 273 46.81 -0.36 28.04
CA ILE A 273 47.22 -1.73 28.36
C ILE A 273 46.39 -2.21 29.54
N PHE A 274 45.83 -3.41 29.43
CA PHE A 274 45.01 -4.02 30.48
C PHE A 274 45.75 -5.22 31.06
N THR A 275 45.97 -5.23 32.37
CA THR A 275 46.54 -6.38 33.11
C THR A 275 45.45 -7.24 33.77
N ASP A 276 44.20 -6.81 33.67
CA ASP A 276 43.02 -7.48 34.21
C ASP A 276 42.04 -7.86 33.09
N LEU A 277 41.54 -9.11 33.13
CA LEU A 277 40.65 -9.68 32.13
C LEU A 277 39.30 -8.94 32.07
N GLU A 278 38.70 -8.66 33.23
CA GLU A 278 37.38 -8.03 33.31
C GLU A 278 37.43 -6.60 32.79
N ALA A 279 38.49 -5.85 33.14
CA ALA A 279 38.75 -4.52 32.62
C ALA A 279 38.93 -4.51 31.09
N ALA A 280 39.66 -5.48 30.53
CA ALA A 280 39.81 -5.62 29.08
C ALA A 280 38.47 -5.92 28.39
N CYS A 281 37.66 -6.84 28.93
CA CYS A 281 36.34 -7.16 28.37
C CYS A 281 35.36 -5.98 28.46
N SER A 282 35.34 -5.28 29.60
CA SER A 282 34.54 -4.06 29.80
C SER A 282 34.93 -2.96 28.81
N MET A 283 36.23 -2.78 28.54
CA MET A 283 36.70 -1.85 27.52
C MET A 283 36.21 -2.25 26.12
N ALA A 284 36.26 -3.54 25.76
CA ALA A 284 35.74 -4.01 24.48
C ALA A 284 34.24 -3.71 24.33
N GLN A 285 33.44 -3.91 25.38
CA GLN A 285 32.01 -3.56 25.40
C GLN A 285 31.76 -2.04 25.31
N SER A 286 32.53 -1.22 26.02
CA SER A 286 32.41 0.24 25.92
C SER A 286 32.80 0.76 24.53
N ASN A 287 33.85 0.19 23.92
CA ASN A 287 34.24 0.50 22.55
C ASN A 287 33.18 0.05 21.53
N PHE A 288 32.50 -1.08 21.79
CA PHE A 288 31.33 -1.48 21.01
C PHE A 288 30.23 -0.43 21.08
N GLU A 289 29.81 -0.02 22.29
CA GLU A 289 28.77 0.99 22.49
C GLU A 289 29.10 2.31 21.77
N ARG A 290 30.33 2.80 21.92
CA ARG A 290 30.78 4.04 21.27
C ARG A 290 30.69 3.96 19.75
N GLN A 291 31.05 2.80 19.18
CA GLN A 291 30.95 2.57 17.74
C GLN A 291 29.49 2.58 17.28
N VAL A 292 28.63 1.80 17.94
CA VAL A 292 27.21 1.68 17.51
C VAL A 292 26.43 2.96 17.77
N GLU A 293 26.77 3.72 18.81
CA GLU A 293 26.20 5.05 19.05
C GLU A 293 26.56 6.03 17.92
N LYS A 294 27.83 6.03 17.50
CA LYS A 294 28.28 6.85 16.37
C LYS A 294 27.61 6.43 15.06
N LEU A 295 27.51 5.12 14.81
CA LEU A 295 26.81 4.58 13.65
C LEU A 295 25.33 4.99 13.65
N CYS A 296 24.63 4.80 14.77
CA CYS A 296 23.21 5.14 14.91
C CYS A 296 22.96 6.65 14.71
N LYS A 297 23.80 7.52 15.31
CA LYS A 297 23.71 8.97 15.12
C LYS A 297 23.96 9.40 13.67
N ASN A 298 24.88 8.73 12.97
CA ASN A 298 25.19 9.06 11.58
C ASN A 298 23.97 8.89 10.66
N PHE A 299 23.08 7.93 10.92
CA PHE A 299 21.82 7.78 10.15
C PHE A 299 20.90 8.98 10.29
N THR A 300 20.97 9.69 11.42
CA THR A 300 20.19 10.90 11.69
C THR A 300 20.91 12.21 11.37
N SER A 301 22.06 12.16 10.69
CA SER A 301 22.80 13.36 10.30
C SER A 301 22.13 14.17 9.18
N SER A 302 21.15 13.58 8.49
CA SER A 302 20.40 14.23 7.41
C SER A 302 19.22 15.05 7.96
N PRO A 303 18.86 16.18 7.33
CA PRO A 303 17.66 16.95 7.70
C PRO A 303 16.35 16.17 7.53
N ASN A 304 16.36 15.07 6.77
CA ASN A 304 15.21 14.20 6.55
C ASN A 304 15.17 13.01 7.52
N SER A 305 15.89 13.09 8.64
CA SER A 305 15.97 12.05 9.65
C SER A 305 16.04 12.64 11.04
N ARG A 306 15.38 12.03 12.03
CA ARG A 306 15.39 12.50 13.42
C ARG A 306 15.14 11.35 14.41
N ASN A 307 15.28 11.66 15.71
CA ASN A 307 14.95 10.75 16.82
C ASN A 307 15.63 9.38 16.73
N PRO A 308 16.98 9.30 16.73
CA PRO A 308 17.67 8.01 16.78
C PRO A 308 17.44 7.34 18.14
N GLU A 309 17.10 6.06 18.11
CA GLU A 309 16.95 5.22 19.29
C GLU A 309 17.82 3.98 19.11
N LEU A 310 18.72 3.76 20.07
CA LEU A 310 19.69 2.67 20.05
C LEU A 310 19.33 1.65 21.13
N THR A 311 19.26 0.38 20.73
CA THR A 311 19.16 -0.76 21.64
C THR A 311 20.43 -1.59 21.53
N VAL A 312 21.06 -1.91 22.66
CA VAL A 312 22.28 -2.72 22.73
C VAL A 312 22.00 -4.01 23.48
N THR A 313 22.60 -5.11 23.04
CA THR A 313 22.61 -6.38 23.76
C THR A 313 24.04 -6.93 23.75
N HIS A 314 24.67 -6.91 24.92
CA HIS A 314 26.03 -7.40 25.08
C HIS A 314 26.09 -8.92 24.98
N ALA A 315 27.21 -9.42 24.45
CA ALA A 315 27.53 -10.83 24.56
C ALA A 315 27.83 -11.21 26.02
N ASP A 316 27.37 -12.39 26.44
CA ASP A 316 27.59 -12.92 27.79
C ASP A 316 29.09 -13.15 28.10
N LYS A 317 29.93 -13.32 27.08
CA LYS A 317 31.36 -13.57 27.21
C LYS A 317 32.16 -12.80 26.16
N CYS A 318 33.31 -12.28 26.56
CA CYS A 318 34.33 -11.79 25.64
C CYS A 318 35.30 -12.91 25.23
N ASP A 319 35.79 -12.86 24.00
CA ASP A 319 36.89 -13.68 23.50
C ASP A 319 38.21 -12.98 23.83
N CYS A 320 38.97 -13.50 24.79
CA CYS A 320 40.15 -12.83 25.35
C CYS A 320 41.41 -13.67 25.20
N GLN A 321 42.52 -13.01 24.88
CA GLN A 321 43.84 -13.62 24.77
C GLN A 321 44.87 -12.81 25.58
N GLU A 322 45.78 -13.51 26.25
CA GLU A 322 46.86 -12.91 27.03
C GLU A 322 48.17 -12.93 26.24
N PHE A 323 48.86 -11.80 26.19
CA PHE A 323 50.18 -11.66 25.60
C PHE A 323 51.11 -10.89 26.55
N ASN A 324 52.14 -11.57 27.08
CA ASN A 324 53.14 -10.96 27.97
C ASN A 324 52.55 -10.23 29.21
N GLY A 325 51.46 -10.75 29.79
CA GLY A 325 50.77 -10.12 30.92
C GLY A 325 49.78 -9.00 30.53
N GLU A 326 49.55 -8.79 29.24
CA GLU A 326 48.54 -7.88 28.69
C GLU A 326 47.34 -8.67 28.15
N TRP A 327 46.13 -8.26 28.51
CA TRP A 327 44.89 -8.83 28.01
C TRP A 327 44.36 -8.05 26.82
N MET A 328 44.05 -8.77 25.75
CA MET A 328 43.33 -8.26 24.59
C MET A 328 42.02 -9.04 24.45
N CYS A 329 40.90 -8.34 24.51
CA CYS A 329 39.56 -8.92 24.48
C CYS A 329 38.75 -8.41 23.29
N PHE A 330 37.91 -9.29 22.75
CA PHE A 330 36.93 -8.98 21.72
C PHE A 330 35.53 -9.30 22.22
N THR A 331 34.53 -8.53 21.79
CA THR A 331 33.12 -8.80 22.08
C THR A 331 32.31 -8.83 20.79
N ASP A 332 31.46 -9.85 20.64
CA ASP A 332 30.51 -10.01 19.54
C ASP A 332 29.11 -9.61 20.02
N SER A 333 28.98 -8.33 20.39
CA SER A 333 27.71 -7.77 20.88
C SER A 333 26.79 -7.42 19.71
N THR A 334 25.49 -7.30 20.00
CA THR A 334 24.48 -6.95 19.00
C THR A 334 23.82 -5.61 19.31
N TYR A 335 23.32 -4.94 18.28
CA TYR A 335 22.58 -3.69 18.40
C TYR A 335 21.42 -3.62 17.42
N ALA A 336 20.49 -2.71 17.70
CA ALA A 336 19.44 -2.27 16.80
C ALA A 336 19.33 -0.75 16.89
N CYS A 337 19.10 -0.08 15.77
CA CYS A 337 18.90 1.36 15.73
C CYS A 337 17.62 1.67 14.95
N SER A 338 16.76 2.49 15.52
CA SER A 338 15.55 3.02 14.87
C SER A 338 15.66 4.54 14.75
N TRP A 339 15.06 5.11 13.72
CA TRP A 339 14.94 6.56 13.56
C TRP A 339 13.69 6.89 12.75
N GLU A 340 13.27 8.15 12.78
CA GLU A 340 12.19 8.63 11.91
C GLU A 340 12.77 9.25 10.64
N THR A 341 12.19 8.94 9.48
CA THR A 341 12.48 9.65 8.23
C THR A 341 11.35 10.58 7.85
N LYS A 342 11.71 11.70 7.20
CA LYS A 342 10.76 12.62 6.60
C LYS A 342 10.24 12.03 5.30
N SER A 343 8.95 11.75 5.29
CA SER A 343 8.16 11.40 4.12
C SER A 343 7.08 12.46 3.91
N PHE A 344 6.30 12.29 2.85
CA PHE A 344 5.17 13.13 2.54
C PHE A 344 3.91 12.29 2.44
N GLU A 345 2.81 12.81 2.95
CA GLU A 345 1.49 12.26 2.71
C GLU A 345 0.60 13.29 2.04
N ASN A 346 -0.23 12.83 1.12
CA ASN A 346 -1.26 13.65 0.52
C ASN A 346 -2.51 13.54 1.40
N VAL A 347 -2.89 14.64 2.03
CA VAL A 347 -4.14 14.72 2.78
C VAL A 347 -5.15 15.55 2.00
N GLU A 348 -6.40 15.10 1.99
CA GLU A 348 -7.50 15.88 1.42
C GLU A 348 -7.99 16.90 2.45
N VAL A 349 -7.82 18.17 2.14
CA VAL A 349 -8.25 19.29 2.98
C VAL A 349 -9.38 20.07 2.31
N CYS A 350 -10.36 20.49 3.10
CA CYS A 350 -11.51 21.28 2.66
C CYS A 350 -11.49 22.59 3.45
N LYS A 351 -11.37 23.71 2.74
CA LYS A 351 -11.23 25.06 3.31
C LYS A 351 -12.47 25.90 3.08
#